data_AF-A0A7W0NZ10-F1
#
_entry.id   AF-A0A7W0NZ10-F1
#
_cell.length_a   1.000
_cell.length_b   1.000
_cell.length_c   1.000
_cell.angle_alpha   90.00
_cell.angle_beta   90.00
_cell.angle_gamma   90.00
#
_symmetry.space_group_name_H-M   'P 1'
#
loop_
_entity.id
_entity.type
_entity.pdbx_description
1 polymer ?
#
loop_
_entity_poly.entity_id
_entity_poly.type
_entity_poly.pdbx_seq_one_letter_code
_entity_poly.pdbx_strand_id
1 'polypeptide(L)'
;MPVVVFNGFAAAGFMAGYVILGISIATSRVFPRWSGILIGVGAPAHLVGFGVAQLASPALWFVAVLGSLALGSGLASCGYRMWARPGL
;
A
#
# COMPACT_ATOMS: atom_id res chain seq x y z
N MET A 1 13.68 -22.07 5.66
CA MET A 1 14.32 -20.83 6.18
C MET A 1 14.76 -19.86 5.06
N PRO A 2 15.45 -20.27 3.98
CA PRO A 2 15.89 -19.32 2.94
C PRO A 2 14.73 -18.60 2.23
N VAL A 3 13.67 -19.33 1.89
CA VAL A 3 12.50 -18.79 1.17
C VAL A 3 11.73 -17.75 1.98
N VAL A 4 11.61 -17.93 3.30
CA VAL A 4 10.86 -17.00 4.17
C VAL A 4 11.57 -15.66 4.24
N VAL A 5 12.90 -15.67 4.40
CA VAL A 5 13.73 -14.47 4.41
C VAL A 5 13.65 -13.75 3.07
N PHE A 6 13.78 -14.48 1.96
CA PHE A 6 13.65 -13.92 0.62
C PHE A 6 12.27 -13.29 0.38
N ASN A 7 11.19 -13.96 0.78
CA ASN A 7 9.83 -13.44 0.69
C ASN A 7 9.65 -12.18 1.54
N GLY A 8 10.27 -12.13 2.73
CA GLY A 8 10.30 -10.93 3.57
C GLY A 8 10.94 -9.74 2.87
N PHE A 9 12.09 -9.94 2.22
CA PHE A 9 12.74 -8.90 1.42
C PHE A 9 11.90 -8.48 0.21
N ALA A 10 11.30 -9.43 -0.50
CA ALA A 10 10.42 -9.16 -1.63
C ALA A 10 9.22 -8.30 -1.18
N ALA A 11 8.59 -8.66 -0.06
CA ALA A 11 7.49 -7.90 0.52
C ALA A 11 7.93 -6.47 0.90
N ALA A 12 9.06 -6.32 1.59
CA ALA A 12 9.58 -5.01 1.96
C ALA A 12 9.88 -4.13 0.74
N GLY A 13 10.51 -4.69 -0.30
CA GLY A 13 10.78 -4.01 -1.56
C GLY A 13 9.48 -3.58 -2.27
N PHE A 14 8.47 -4.44 -2.29
CA PHE A 14 7.15 -4.13 -2.84
C PHE A 14 6.50 -2.94 -2.11
N MET A 15 6.56 -2.95 -0.77
CA MET A 15 5.99 -1.86 0.04
C MET A 15 6.71 -0.53 -0.18
N ALA A 16 8.05 -0.54 -0.28
CA ALA A 16 8.82 0.64 -0.65
C ALA A 16 8.40 1.17 -2.04
N GLY A 17 8.20 0.28 -3.00
CA GLY A 17 7.68 0.60 -4.32
C GLY A 17 6.30 1.29 -4.25
N TYR A 18 5.37 0.76 -3.44
CA TYR A 18 4.07 1.38 -3.23
C TYR A 18 4.15 2.76 -2.58
N VAL A 19 5.07 2.98 -1.62
CA VAL A 19 5.29 4.30 -1.03
C VAL A 19 5.70 5.31 -2.10
N ILE A 20 6.71 4.96 -2.91
CA ILE A 20 7.19 5.82 -4.00
C ILE A 20 6.08 6.06 -5.02
N LEU A 21 5.33 5.02 -5.40
CA LEU A 21 4.18 5.15 -6.30
C LEU A 21 3.12 6.10 -5.74
N GLY A 22 2.77 5.97 -4.46
CA GLY A 22 1.83 6.84 -3.78
C GLY A 22 2.28 8.31 -3.80
N ILE A 23 3.56 8.57 -3.53
CA ILE A 23 4.15 9.92 -3.60
C ILE A 23 4.08 10.47 -5.03
N SER A 24 4.43 9.67 -6.04
CA SER A 24 4.35 10.06 -7.46
C SER A 24 2.92 10.39 -7.88
N ILE A 25 1.94 9.60 -7.45
CA ILE A 25 0.51 9.85 -7.70
C ILE A 25 0.05 11.13 -7.01
N ALA A 26 0.46 11.36 -5.76
CA ALA A 26 0.09 12.56 -5.01
C ALA A 26 0.68 13.86 -5.61
N THR A 27 1.84 13.77 -6.26
CA THR A 27 2.55 14.93 -6.82
C THR A 27 2.21 15.21 -8.29
N SER A 28 1.97 14.19 -9.12
CA SER A 28 1.79 14.29 -10.57
C SER A 28 0.50 14.96 -11.06
N ARG A 29 -0.51 15.17 -10.20
CA ARG A 29 -1.85 15.74 -10.52
C ARG A 29 -2.68 14.96 -11.57
N VAL A 30 -2.17 13.87 -12.16
CA VAL A 30 -2.89 13.00 -13.11
C VAL A 30 -4.04 12.27 -12.40
N PHE A 31 -3.78 11.79 -11.20
CA PHE A 31 -4.73 11.07 -10.34
C PHE A 31 -5.17 11.94 -9.15
N PRO A 32 -6.25 11.57 -8.43
CA PRO A 32 -6.60 12.24 -7.20
C PRO A 32 -5.47 12.13 -6.19
N ARG A 33 -5.14 13.25 -5.53
CA ARG A 33 -4.10 13.27 -4.50
C ARG A 33 -4.37 12.28 -3.37
N TRP A 34 -5.64 12.11 -3.00
CA TRP A 34 -6.04 11.18 -1.95
C TRP A 34 -5.71 9.73 -2.32
N SER A 35 -5.80 9.34 -3.60
CA SER A 35 -5.39 8.01 -4.07
C SER A 35 -3.91 7.75 -3.79
N GLY A 36 -3.06 8.75 -4.08
CA GLY A 36 -1.63 8.68 -3.79
C GLY A 36 -1.34 8.59 -2.29
N ILE A 37 -2.04 9.36 -1.47
CA ILE A 37 -1.91 9.32 0.00
C ILE A 37 -2.33 7.94 0.54
N LEU A 38 -3.46 7.40 0.09
CA LEU A 38 -3.94 6.09 0.54
C LEU A 38 -2.97 4.96 0.19
N ILE A 39 -2.39 4.99 -1.02
CA ILE A 39 -1.36 4.02 -1.43
C ILE A 39 -0.09 4.20 -0.58
N GLY A 40 0.37 5.44 -0.45
CA GLY A 40 1.63 5.77 0.22
C GLY A 40 1.61 5.47 1.72
N VAL A 41 0.46 5.59 2.38
CA VAL A 41 0.30 5.30 3.81
C VAL A 41 -0.17 3.85 4.05
N GLY A 42 -1.03 3.33 3.19
CA GLY A 42 -1.63 2.00 3.36
C GLY A 42 -0.61 0.87 3.33
N ALA A 43 0.37 0.94 2.42
CA ALA A 43 1.44 -0.07 2.32
C ALA A 43 2.32 -0.15 3.59
N PRO A 44 2.88 0.96 4.11
CA PRO A 44 3.57 0.97 5.41
C PRO A 44 2.69 0.52 6.56
N ALA A 45 1.44 0.99 6.64
CA ALA A 45 0.52 0.61 7.71
C ALA A 45 0.25 -0.90 7.70
N HIS A 46 0.13 -1.51 6.52
CA HIS A 46 0.01 -2.96 6.38
C HIS A 46 1.23 -3.67 6.94
N LEU A 47 2.43 -3.30 6.49
CA LEU A 47 3.68 -3.96 6.89
C LEU A 47 3.94 -3.82 8.39
N VAL A 48 3.74 -2.61 8.94
CA VAL A 48 3.90 -2.34 10.38
C VAL A 48 2.86 -3.11 11.18
N GLY A 49 1.58 -3.04 10.79
CA GLY A 49 0.51 -3.78 11.47
C GLY A 49 0.76 -5.28 11.47
N PHE A 50 1.17 -5.83 10.33
CA PHE A 50 1.52 -7.24 10.20
C PHE A 50 2.70 -7.61 11.10
N GLY A 51 3.82 -6.88 11.00
CA GLY A 51 5.02 -7.16 11.77
C GLY A 51 4.77 -7.09 13.28
N VAL A 52 4.09 -6.05 13.74
CA VAL A 52 3.77 -5.90 15.17
C VAL A 52 2.76 -6.95 15.63
N ALA A 53 1.81 -7.35 14.79
CA ALA A 53 0.87 -8.41 15.13
C ALA A 53 1.54 -9.78 15.35
N GLN A 54 2.61 -10.06 14.60
CA GLN A 54 3.42 -11.27 14.77
C GLN A 54 4.32 -11.20 16.02
N LEU A 55 4.86 -10.02 16.33
CA LEU A 55 5.90 -9.85 17.36
C LEU A 55 5.36 -9.49 18.74
N ALA A 56 4.23 -8.79 18.83
CA ALA A 56 3.73 -8.22 20.09
C ALA A 56 2.32 -8.67 20.44
N SER A 57 1.34 -8.51 19.55
CA SER A 57 -0.05 -8.86 19.85
C SER A 57 -0.90 -9.10 18.59
N PRO A 58 -1.55 -10.27 18.47
CA PRO A 58 -2.46 -10.56 17.37
C PRO A 58 -3.60 -9.55 17.22
N ALA A 59 -3.98 -8.86 18.30
CA ALA A 59 -5.03 -7.84 18.24
C ALA A 59 -4.69 -6.72 17.24
N LEU A 60 -3.41 -6.43 16.98
CA LEU A 60 -2.98 -5.36 16.08
C LEU A 60 -3.15 -5.69 14.59
N TRP A 61 -3.65 -6.89 14.26
CA TRP A 61 -4.01 -7.25 12.89
C TRP A 61 -4.98 -6.27 12.23
N PHE A 62 -5.84 -5.59 13.00
CA PHE A 62 -6.75 -4.60 12.44
C PHE A 62 -6.00 -3.46 11.71
N VAL A 63 -4.80 -3.08 12.18
CA VAL A 63 -3.97 -2.06 11.53
C VAL A 63 -3.52 -2.54 10.16
N ALA A 64 -3.14 -3.82 10.07
CA ALA A 64 -2.73 -4.42 8.80
C ALA A 64 -3.89 -4.46 7.80
N VAL A 65 -5.09 -4.80 8.28
CA VAL A 65 -6.32 -4.83 7.48
C VAL A 65 -6.69 -3.44 6.98
N LEU A 66 -6.68 -2.43 7.85
CA LEU A 66 -6.94 -1.04 7.46
C LEU A 66 -5.90 -0.53 6.45
N GLY A 67 -4.63 -0.89 6.63
CA GLY A 67 -3.57 -0.61 5.67
C GLY A 67 -3.84 -1.22 4.29
N SER A 68 -4.25 -2.49 4.24
CA SER A 68 -4.64 -3.16 2.99
C SER A 68 -5.84 -2.50 2.32
N LEU A 69 -6.86 -2.12 3.10
CA LEU A 69 -8.05 -1.45 2.58
C LEU A 69 -7.70 -0.06 2.00
N ALA A 70 -6.84 0.70 2.69
CA ALA A 70 -6.34 1.98 2.19
C ALA A 70 -5.54 1.79 0.89
N LEU A 71 -4.59 0.86 0.87
CA LEU A 71 -3.79 0.56 -0.33
C LEU A 71 -4.68 0.16 -1.52
N GLY A 72 -5.58 -0.80 -1.28
CA GLY A 72 -6.50 -1.33 -2.29
C GLY A 72 -7.47 -0.27 -2.82
N SER A 73 -8.07 0.53 -1.95
CA SER A 73 -8.97 1.62 -2.37
C SER A 73 -8.25 2.72 -3.14
N GLY A 74 -7.02 3.06 -2.75
CA GLY A 74 -6.16 3.96 -3.49
C GLY A 74 -5.88 3.46 -4.91
N LEU A 75 -5.48 2.20 -5.07
CA LEU A 75 -5.24 1.58 -6.38
C LEU A 75 -6.54 1.48 -7.21
N ALA A 76 -7.63 1.02 -6.60
CA ALA A 76 -8.92 0.87 -7.26
C ALA A 76 -9.44 2.22 -7.79
N SER A 77 -9.23 3.31 -7.03
CA SER A 77 -9.62 4.64 -7.48
C SER A 77 -8.82 5.14 -8.69
N CYS A 78 -7.51 4.85 -8.75
CA CYS A 78 -6.69 5.13 -9.93
C CYS A 78 -7.17 4.31 -11.13
N GLY A 79 -7.38 3.01 -10.94
CA GLY A 79 -7.88 2.11 -12.00
C GLY A 79 -9.27 2.54 -12.52
N TYR A 80 -10.17 2.92 -11.63
CA TYR A 80 -11.49 3.44 -11.99
C TYR A 80 -11.38 4.71 -12.85
N ARG A 81 -10.44 5.61 -12.52
CA ARG A 81 -10.21 6.81 -13.33
C ARG A 81 -9.67 6.51 -14.72
N MET A 82 -8.73 5.57 -14.83
CA MET A 82 -8.21 5.12 -16.12
C MET A 82 -9.33 4.52 -16.97
N TRP A 83 -10.21 3.72 -16.36
CA TRP A 83 -11.38 3.17 -17.05
C TRP A 83 -12.34 4.27 -17.50
N ALA A 84 -12.71 5.18 -16.59
CA ALA A 84 -13.72 6.20 -16.85
C ALA A 84 -13.25 7.27 -17.85
N ARG A 85 -11.93 7.46 -17.99
CA ARG A 85 -11.32 8.38 -18.95
C ARG A 85 -10.16 7.68 -19.67
N PRO A 86 -10.47 6.87 -20.69
CA PRO A 86 -9.46 6.26 -21.53
C PRO A 86 -8.68 7.39 -22.23
N GLY A 87 -7.40 7.57 -21.88
CA GLY A 87 -6.54 8.65 -22.41
C GLY A 87 -6.08 9.70 -21.41
N LEU A 88 -6.38 9.53 -20.10
CA LEU A 88 -5.49 10.06 -19.05
C LEU A 88 -4.11 9.40 -19.11
#